data_AF-W3RQL6-F1
#
_entry.id   AF-W3RQL6-F1
#
_cell.length_a   1.000
_cell.length_b   1.000
_cell.length_c   1.000
_cell.angle_alpha   90.00
_cell.angle_beta   90.00
_cell.angle_gamma   90.00
#
_symmetry.space_group_name_H-M   'P 1'
#
loop_
_entity.id
_entity.type
_entity.pdbx_description
1 polymer ?
#
loop_
_entity_poly.entity_id
_entity_poly.type
_entity_poly.pdbx_seq_one_letter_code
_entity_poly.pdbx_strand_id
1 'polypeptide(L)'
;MGYQRLLPTTRPHLLTNVLTDLCRRAPPRGPRIFEWTRFCVAQGHREMRPRGDSPFLELAQGVVEWGAANRVDTVTVAIDWRLMVIAMQLRFFVRPLGFPKRVGRDEVVALRMSFNRETLTTIQAARGCTDPVLPTACWPSAA
;
A
#
# COMPACT_ATOMS: atom_id res chain seq x y z
N MET A 1 13.61 -3.74 -8.85
CA MET A 1 13.31 -5.14 -8.47
C MET A 1 12.55 -5.21 -7.16
N GLY A 2 11.33 -5.71 -7.21
CA GLY A 2 10.47 -5.87 -6.04
C GLY A 2 9.13 -6.50 -6.40
N TYR A 3 8.32 -6.77 -5.39
CA TYR A 3 6.96 -7.28 -5.58
C TYR A 3 6.05 -6.80 -4.46
N GLN A 4 4.76 -7.03 -4.65
CA GLN A 4 3.71 -6.75 -3.69
C GLN A 4 2.50 -7.66 -3.94
N ARG A 5 1.58 -7.72 -2.98
CA ARG A 5 0.38 -8.55 -3.08
C ARG A 5 -0.84 -7.83 -2.50
N LEU A 6 -1.93 -7.81 -3.25
CA LEU A 6 -3.23 -7.31 -2.83
C LEU A 6 -4.17 -8.50 -2.55
N LEU A 7 -4.80 -8.51 -1.38
CA LEU A 7 -5.76 -9.54 -0.97
C LEU A 7 -7.13 -8.91 -0.74
N PRO A 8 -8.24 -9.50 -1.22
CA PRO A 8 -9.57 -8.93 -1.02
C PRO A 8 -9.98 -9.01 0.46
N THR A 9 -10.41 -7.89 1.04
CA THR A 9 -10.87 -7.86 2.44
C THR A 9 -12.22 -8.55 2.65
N THR A 10 -12.92 -8.93 1.58
CA THR A 10 -14.16 -9.73 1.64
C THR A 10 -13.91 -11.17 2.10
N ARG A 11 -12.66 -11.65 2.06
CA ARG A 11 -12.22 -12.95 2.59
C ARG A 11 -11.37 -12.76 3.85
N PRO A 12 -11.11 -13.80 4.65
CA PRO A 12 -10.20 -13.69 5.79
C PRO A 12 -8.80 -13.23 5.35
N HIS A 13 -8.22 -12.28 6.08
CA HIS A 13 -6.94 -11.65 5.74
C HIS A 13 -6.08 -11.41 7.00
N LEU A 14 -4.86 -10.87 6.87
CA LEU A 14 -3.90 -10.83 7.98
C LEU A 14 -4.44 -10.07 9.19
N LEU A 15 -5.01 -8.88 8.98
CA LEU A 15 -5.57 -8.05 10.05
C LEU A 15 -6.83 -8.65 10.71
N THR A 16 -7.48 -9.66 10.12
CA THR A 16 -8.61 -10.35 10.76
C THR A 16 -8.23 -11.66 11.45
N ASN A 17 -7.11 -12.30 11.06
CA ASN A 17 -6.78 -13.65 11.52
C ASN A 17 -5.45 -13.76 12.27
N VAL A 18 -4.47 -12.90 11.98
CA VAL A 18 -3.09 -13.05 12.48
C VAL A 18 -2.65 -11.82 13.27
N LEU A 19 -2.85 -10.63 12.71
CA LEU A 19 -2.41 -9.36 13.27
C LEU A 19 -3.61 -8.56 13.83
N THR A 20 -4.54 -9.28 14.46
CA THR A 20 -5.82 -8.74 14.95
C THR A 20 -5.62 -7.68 16.02
N ASP A 21 -4.59 -7.85 16.83
CA ASP A 21 -4.27 -7.01 17.96
C ASP A 21 -3.72 -5.63 17.55
N LEU A 22 -3.32 -5.44 16.29
CA LEU A 22 -2.96 -4.13 15.73
C LEU A 22 -4.18 -3.22 15.52
N CYS A 23 -5.40 -3.77 15.53
CA CYS A 23 -6.63 -3.03 15.29
C CYS A 23 -7.43 -2.86 16.58
N ARG A 24 -7.84 -1.62 16.91
CA ARG A 24 -8.71 -1.34 18.08
C ARG A 24 -10.18 -1.72 17.83
N ARG A 25 -10.56 -1.79 16.56
CA ARG A 25 -11.88 -2.21 16.07
C ARG A 25 -11.66 -3.11 14.87
N ALA A 26 -12.67 -3.86 14.45
CA ALA A 26 -12.58 -4.68 13.25
C ALA A 26 -12.06 -3.83 12.06
N PRO A 27 -11.06 -4.32 11.28
CA PRO A 27 -10.57 -3.60 10.12
C PRO A 27 -11.70 -3.48 9.08
N PRO A 28 -11.70 -2.42 8.26
CA PRO A 28 -12.72 -2.22 7.25
C PRO A 28 -12.67 -3.33 6.19
N ARG A 29 -13.83 -3.79 5.75
CA ARG A 29 -13.99 -4.82 4.73
C ARG A 29 -14.93 -4.34 3.64
N GLY A 30 -14.68 -4.73 2.40
CA GLY A 30 -15.58 -4.42 1.28
C GLY A 30 -14.98 -4.70 -0.09
N PRO A 31 -15.81 -4.69 -1.15
CA PRO A 31 -15.37 -5.02 -2.51
C PRO A 31 -14.39 -3.99 -3.10
N ARG A 32 -14.32 -2.78 -2.51
CA ARG A 32 -13.42 -1.70 -2.92
C ARG A 32 -12.23 -1.53 -1.97
N ILE A 33 -12.00 -2.49 -1.08
CA ILE A 33 -10.97 -2.43 -0.03
C ILE A 33 -10.11 -3.69 -0.11
N PHE A 34 -8.80 -3.51 -0.26
CA PHE A 34 -7.84 -4.61 -0.35
C PHE A 34 -6.79 -4.53 0.76
N GLU A 35 -6.35 -5.66 1.27
CA GLU A 35 -5.19 -5.72 2.14
C GLU A 35 -3.91 -5.74 1.30
N TRP A 36 -3.07 -4.71 1.45
CA TRP A 36 -1.80 -4.59 0.75
C TRP A 36 -0.66 -5.16 1.61
N THR A 37 -0.07 -6.24 1.11
CA THR A 37 0.89 -7.08 1.82
C THR A 37 2.13 -7.31 0.97
N ARG A 38 3.22 -7.79 1.62
CA ARG A 38 4.46 -8.19 0.95
C ARG A 38 5.06 -7.09 0.06
N PHE A 39 4.86 -5.82 0.42
CA PHE A 39 5.52 -4.71 -0.24
C PHE A 39 7.04 -4.79 0.04
N CYS A 40 7.79 -5.26 -0.95
CA CYS A 40 9.18 -5.64 -0.76
C CYS A 40 10.05 -5.17 -1.94
N VAL A 41 11.16 -4.51 -1.61
CA VAL A 41 12.23 -4.14 -2.54
C VAL A 41 13.48 -4.93 -2.18
N ALA A 42 14.16 -5.46 -3.20
CA ALA A 42 15.41 -6.19 -3.02
C ALA A 42 16.49 -5.31 -2.38
N GLN A 43 17.33 -5.88 -1.51
CA GLN A 43 18.22 -5.11 -0.62
C GLN A 43 19.12 -4.10 -1.34
N GLY A 44 19.73 -4.49 -2.47
CA GLY A 44 20.59 -3.61 -3.26
C GLY A 44 19.87 -2.45 -3.96
N HIS A 45 18.54 -2.43 -3.95
CA HIS A 45 17.71 -1.37 -4.52
C HIS A 45 16.93 -0.58 -3.46
N ARG A 46 17.20 -0.81 -2.17
CA ARG A 46 16.53 -0.08 -1.09
C ARG A 46 17.17 1.29 -0.94
N GLU A 47 16.32 2.29 -0.76
CA GLU A 47 16.72 3.68 -0.61
C GLU A 47 16.17 4.22 0.71
N MET A 48 16.93 5.10 1.35
CA MET A 48 16.47 5.78 2.56
C MET A 48 15.32 6.76 2.25
N ARG A 49 15.34 7.36 1.05
CA ARG A 49 14.30 8.26 0.56
C ARG A 49 13.98 7.95 -0.91
N PRO A 50 12.83 7.33 -1.22
CA PRO A 50 12.46 6.97 -2.58
C PRO A 50 12.35 8.18 -3.51
N ARG A 51 13.07 8.15 -4.66
CA ARG A 51 13.06 9.17 -5.73
C ARG A 51 13.46 8.58 -7.07
N GLY A 52 13.10 9.24 -8.18
CA GLY A 52 13.50 8.79 -9.52
C GLY A 52 12.90 7.42 -9.87
N ASP A 53 13.66 6.58 -10.59
CA ASP A 53 13.28 5.20 -10.95
C ASP A 53 13.41 4.19 -9.79
N SER A 54 13.08 4.64 -8.58
CA SER A 54 13.06 3.81 -7.38
C SER A 54 12.01 2.71 -7.50
N PRO A 55 12.36 1.41 -7.32
CA PRO A 55 11.39 0.33 -7.31
C PRO A 55 10.30 0.49 -6.25
N PHE A 56 10.57 1.23 -5.17
CA PHE A 56 9.57 1.56 -4.17
C PHE A 56 8.44 2.39 -4.77
N LEU A 57 8.78 3.45 -5.52
CA LEU A 57 7.80 4.35 -6.13
C LEU A 57 7.05 3.66 -7.26
N GLU A 58 7.72 2.81 -8.03
CA GLU A 58 7.06 1.99 -9.06
C GLU A 58 6.01 1.05 -8.44
N LEU A 59 6.35 0.34 -7.37
CA LEU A 59 5.40 -0.52 -6.68
C LEU A 59 4.22 0.29 -6.12
N ALA A 60 4.48 1.44 -5.50
CA ALA A 60 3.42 2.32 -4.98
C ALA A 60 2.51 2.83 -6.11
N GLN A 61 3.08 3.27 -7.23
CA GLN A 61 2.33 3.68 -8.42
C GLN A 61 1.44 2.54 -8.93
N GLY A 62 1.98 1.32 -9.00
CA GLY A 62 1.25 0.16 -9.49
C GLY A 62 -0.01 -0.14 -8.69
N VAL A 63 -0.01 0.03 -7.36
CA VAL A 63 -1.24 -0.14 -6.56
C VAL A 63 -2.28 0.94 -6.88
N VAL A 64 -1.84 2.19 -7.06
CA VAL A 64 -2.74 3.30 -7.37
C VAL A 64 -3.36 3.14 -8.76
N GLU A 65 -2.55 2.77 -9.76
CA GLU A 65 -3.01 2.50 -11.13
C GLU A 65 -3.97 1.31 -11.19
N TRP A 66 -3.59 0.18 -10.59
CA TRP A 66 -4.45 -0.99 -10.51
C TRP A 66 -5.77 -0.65 -9.80
N GLY A 67 -5.70 0.10 -8.71
CA GLY A 67 -6.87 0.50 -7.94
C GLY A 67 -7.82 1.38 -8.76
N ALA A 68 -7.29 2.36 -9.49
CA ALA A 68 -8.07 3.18 -10.40
C ALA A 68 -8.80 2.33 -11.47
N ALA A 69 -8.10 1.37 -12.08
CA ALA A 69 -8.68 0.47 -13.08
C ALA A 69 -9.77 -0.47 -12.50
N ASN A 70 -9.63 -0.88 -11.23
CA ASN A 70 -10.52 -1.86 -10.59
C ASN A 70 -11.53 -1.23 -9.62
N ARG A 71 -11.68 0.10 -9.61
CA ARG A 71 -12.55 0.86 -8.69
C ARG A 71 -12.24 0.62 -7.20
N VAL A 72 -10.98 0.30 -6.89
CA VAL A 72 -10.45 0.19 -5.53
C VAL A 72 -9.73 1.50 -5.20
N ASP A 73 -10.14 2.15 -4.12
CA ASP A 73 -9.56 3.43 -3.68
C ASP A 73 -8.94 3.37 -2.28
N THR A 74 -9.02 2.20 -1.64
CA THR A 74 -8.66 2.02 -0.24
C THR A 74 -7.93 0.70 -0.06
N VAL A 75 -6.84 0.75 0.70
CA VAL A 75 -6.10 -0.41 1.16
C VAL A 75 -5.97 -0.42 2.67
N THR A 76 -5.90 -1.62 3.26
CA THR A 76 -5.43 -1.81 4.63
C THR A 76 -4.04 -2.41 4.62
N VAL A 77 -3.16 -1.98 5.50
CA VAL A 77 -1.79 -2.50 5.59
C VAL A 77 -1.35 -2.70 7.04
N ALA A 78 -0.33 -3.53 7.23
CA ALA A 78 0.50 -3.53 8.42
C ALA A 78 1.95 -3.27 7.98
N ILE A 79 2.55 -2.17 8.44
CA ILE A 79 3.88 -1.71 8.02
C ILE A 79 4.67 -1.17 9.22
N ASP A 80 5.99 -1.07 9.10
CA ASP A 80 6.80 -0.26 10.02
C ASP A 80 6.24 1.17 10.05
N TRP A 81 6.06 1.74 11.24
CA TRP A 81 5.42 3.04 11.39
C TRP A 81 6.15 4.17 10.65
N ARG A 82 7.45 4.06 10.37
CA ARG A 82 8.20 5.08 9.62
C ARG A 82 7.71 5.18 8.18
N LEU A 83 7.23 4.08 7.59
CA LEU A 83 6.64 4.08 6.25
C LEU A 83 5.31 4.86 6.20
N MET A 84 4.63 5.04 7.33
CA MET A 84 3.45 5.91 7.43
C MET A 84 3.78 7.33 6.99
N VAL A 85 4.94 7.86 7.39
CA VAL A 85 5.38 9.21 7.05
C VAL A 85 5.61 9.34 5.55
N ILE A 86 6.24 8.33 4.93
CA ILE A 86 6.44 8.30 3.47
C ILE A 86 5.09 8.24 2.74
N ALA A 87 4.15 7.42 3.20
CA ALA A 87 2.82 7.34 2.59
C ALA A 87 2.09 8.70 2.65
N MET A 88 2.16 9.41 3.77
CA MET A 88 1.58 10.76 3.91
C MET A 88 2.25 11.77 2.97
N GLN A 89 3.57 11.72 2.82
CA GLN A 89 4.31 12.57 1.87
C GLN A 89 3.90 12.32 0.41
N LEU A 90 3.55 11.07 0.08
CA LEU A 90 3.01 10.67 -1.22
C LEU A 90 1.51 10.95 -1.38
N ARG A 91 0.89 11.69 -0.44
CA ARG A 91 -0.54 12.04 -0.45
C ARG A 91 -1.48 10.82 -0.40
N PHE A 92 -1.06 9.73 0.25
CA PHE A 92 -2.04 8.77 0.76
C PHE A 92 -2.79 9.39 1.94
N PHE A 93 -4.10 9.22 1.97
CA PHE A 93 -4.91 9.58 3.12
C PHE A 93 -4.83 8.46 4.16
N VAL A 94 -4.01 8.65 5.18
CA VAL A 94 -3.69 7.62 6.17
C VAL A 94 -4.52 7.76 7.43
N ARG A 95 -5.11 6.65 7.89
CA ARG A 95 -5.78 6.53 9.19
C ARG A 95 -5.29 5.29 9.95
N PRO A 96 -4.69 5.43 11.13
CA PRO A 96 -4.35 4.29 11.97
C PRO A 96 -5.60 3.52 12.41
N LEU A 97 -5.52 2.19 12.38
CA LEU A 97 -6.56 1.28 12.88
C LEU A 97 -6.36 0.92 14.35
N GLY A 98 -5.17 1.18 14.89
CA GLY A 98 -4.81 1.03 16.29
C GLY A 98 -3.47 1.68 16.57
N PHE A 99 -2.89 1.38 17.73
CA PHE A 99 -1.58 1.89 18.11
C PHE A 99 -0.46 1.03 17.52
N PRO A 100 0.72 1.61 17.21
CA PRO A 100 1.89 0.83 16.88
C PRO A 100 2.21 -0.20 17.97
N LYS A 101 2.68 -1.37 17.55
CA LYS A 101 3.09 -2.46 18.44
C LYS A 101 4.39 -3.05 17.96
N ARG A 102 5.18 -3.57 18.90
CA ARG A 102 6.39 -4.31 18.56
C ARG A 102 6.03 -5.72 18.08
N VAL A 103 6.42 -6.05 16.85
CA VAL A 103 6.28 -7.38 16.25
C VAL A 103 7.68 -7.84 15.84
N GLY A 104 8.26 -8.78 16.60
CA GLY A 104 9.67 -9.13 16.44
C GLY A 104 10.57 -7.94 16.75
N ARG A 105 11.35 -7.50 15.76
CA ARG A 105 12.27 -6.35 15.88
C ARG A 105 11.65 -5.03 15.40
N ASP A 106 10.51 -5.09 14.72
CA ASP A 106 9.90 -3.95 14.04
C ASP A 106 8.78 -3.35 14.89
N GLU A 107 8.57 -2.05 14.73
CA GLU A 107 7.44 -1.33 15.34
C GLU A 107 6.36 -1.14 14.26
N VAL A 108 5.36 -2.00 14.30
CA VAL A 108 4.37 -2.20 13.24
C VAL A 108 3.07 -1.51 13.61
N VAL A 109 2.46 -0.84 12.64
CA VAL A 109 1.14 -0.21 12.77
C VAL A 109 0.21 -0.69 11.66
N ALA A 110 -1.05 -0.96 12.03
CA ALA A 110 -2.11 -1.22 11.07
C ALA A 110 -2.75 0.10 10.60
N LEU A 111 -2.86 0.29 9.29
CA LEU A 111 -3.37 1.51 8.67
C LEU A 111 -4.47 1.19 7.68
N ARG A 112 -5.46 2.08 7.58
CA ARG A 112 -6.28 2.28 6.38
C ARG A 112 -5.65 3.42 5.60
N MET A 113 -5.38 3.19 4.31
CA MET A 113 -4.92 4.21 3.40
C MET A 113 -5.87 4.32 2.22
N SER A 114 -6.29 5.54 1.91
CA SER A 114 -7.01 5.81 0.66
C SER A 114 -6.13 6.61 -0.28
N PHE A 115 -6.32 6.43 -1.58
CA PHE A 115 -5.56 7.09 -2.63
C PHE A 115 -6.48 7.57 -3.74
N ASN A 116 -6.02 8.58 -4.46
CA ASN A 116 -6.77 9.22 -5.53
C ASN A 116 -5.79 9.69 -6.62
N ARG A 117 -6.29 10.52 -7.54
CA ARG A 117 -5.47 11.10 -8.62
C ARG A 117 -4.32 11.97 -8.09
N GLU A 118 -4.50 12.68 -6.97
CA GLU A 118 -3.43 13.47 -6.35
C GLU A 118 -2.30 12.59 -5.83
N THR A 119 -2.63 11.43 -5.25
CA THR A 119 -1.64 10.41 -4.86
C THR A 119 -0.82 9.98 -6.07
N LEU A 120 -1.47 9.66 -7.20
CA LEU A 120 -0.79 9.28 -8.44
C LEU A 120 0.15 10.40 -8.94
N THR A 121 -0.36 11.62 -9.05
CA THR A 121 0.42 12.79 -9.50
C THR A 121 1.64 13.02 -8.60
N THR A 122 1.49 12.87 -7.28
CA THR A 122 2.60 13.05 -6.33
C THR A 122 3.66 11.97 -6.49
N ILE A 123 3.26 10.71 -6.72
CA ILE A 123 4.19 9.62 -7.00
C ILE A 123 4.95 9.87 -8.31
N GLN A 124 4.25 10.23 -9.38
CA GLN A 124 4.85 10.55 -10.68
C GLN A 124 5.83 11.72 -10.59
N ALA A 125 5.48 12.78 -9.85
CA ALA A 125 6.39 13.89 -9.58
C ALA A 125 7.64 13.46 -8.80
N ALA A 126 7.50 12.56 -7.82
CA ALA A 126 8.63 12.01 -7.07
C ALA A 126 9.52 11.10 -7.94
N ARG A 127 8.93 10.40 -8.91
CA ARG A 127 9.65 9.61 -9.92
C ARG A 127 10.32 10.47 -10.99
N GLY A 128 9.82 11.68 -11.25
CA GLY A 128 10.21 12.46 -12.41
C GLY A 128 9.76 11.83 -13.73
N CYS A 129 8.77 10.92 -13.68
CA CYS A 129 8.25 10.16 -14.81
C CYS A 129 6.75 9.94 -14.63
N THR A 130 6.00 10.13 -15.71
CA THR A 130 4.53 9.95 -15.76
C THR A 130 4.10 8.65 -16.42
N ASP A 131 5.06 7.86 -16.91
CA ASP A 131 4.74 6.63 -17.62
C ASP A 131 4.10 5.61 -16.67
N PRO A 132 3.07 4.88 -17.16
CA PRO A 132 2.43 3.85 -16.37
C PRO A 132 3.42 2.71 -16.08
N VAL A 133 3.34 2.15 -14.87
CA VAL A 133 4.16 0.99 -14.49
C VAL A 133 3.45 -0.32 -14.78
N LEU A 134 2.15 -0.25 -15.00
CA LEU A 134 1.31 -1.37 -15.39
C LEU A 134 1.02 -1.34 -16.90
N PRO A 135 1.12 -2.47 -17.62
CA PRO A 135 0.72 -2.54 -19.02
C PRO A 135 -0.75 -2.21 -19.24
N THR A 136 -1.08 -1.58 -20.35
CA THR A 136 -2.45 -1.35 -20.83
C THR A 136 -3.07 -2.67 -21.32
N ALA A 137 -3.49 -3.55 -20.42
CA ALA A 137 -4.24 -4.76 -20.79
C ALA A 137 -5.18 -5.25 -19.67
N CYS A 138 -6.25 -5.93 -20.09
CA CYS A 138 -7.38 -6.44 -19.33
C CYS A 138 -6.96 -7.22 -18.06
N TRP A 139 -6.96 -6.55 -16.92
CA TRP A 139 -6.67 -7.18 -15.63
C TRP A 139 -7.77 -8.18 -15.28
N PRO A 140 -7.44 -9.38 -14.75
CA PRO A 140 -8.45 -10.23 -14.15
C PRO A 140 -9.15 -9.44 -13.05
N SER A 141 -10.47 -9.30 -13.19
CA SER A 141 -11.30 -8.68 -12.16
C SER A 141 -11.18 -9.49 -10.87
N ALA A 142 -10.98 -8.81 -9.75
CA ALA A 142 -10.97 -9.47 -8.45
C ALA A 142 -12.39 -9.99 -8.14
N ALA A 143 -12.62 -11.28 -8.40
CA ALA A 143 -13.85 -12.00 -8.08
C ALA A 143 -14.05 -12.21 -6.57
#